data_AF-A0AAN9FIT6-F1
#
_entry.id   AF-A0AAN9FIT6-F1
#
_cell.length_a   1.000
_cell.length_b   1.000
_cell.length_c   1.000
_cell.angle_alpha   90.00
_cell.angle_beta   90.00
_cell.angle_gamma   90.00
#
_symmetry.space_group_name_H-M   'P 1'
#
loop_
_entity.id
_entity.type
_entity.pdbx_description
1 polymer ?
#
loop_
_entity_poly.entity_id
_entity_poly.type
_entity_poly.pdbx_seq_one_letter_code
_entity_poly.pdbx_strand_id
1 'polypeptide(L)'
;MKLIFLSKKIGVSLKSNYLVISLSIVSALFKEHCGGSHHEMSSTACRHYLHLRHHLPPTTVEDMNAFKAYKACVPIAWSPNLYITLVRGIPGTRRLHRRTLEALRLRKCNRTVMRWNTPTVRGMLQQVKRLVVVETEEMYKARKQKEEAHRALRPPLIINHQPASATGSV
;
A
#
# COMPACT_ATOMS: atom_id res chain seq x y z
N MET A 1 4.20 47.75 36.91
CA MET A 1 4.73 46.59 37.66
C MET A 1 4.10 45.35 37.01
N LYS A 2 4.76 44.65 36.06
CA LYS A 2 5.90 43.71 36.16
C LYS A 2 5.43 42.29 36.56
N LEU A 3 6.02 41.30 35.88
CA LEU A 3 5.81 39.83 35.84
C LEU A 3 4.82 39.40 34.73
N ILE A 4 5.20 38.82 33.58
CA ILE A 4 6.23 37.83 33.23
C ILE A 4 6.21 36.61 34.14
N PHE A 5 5.59 35.52 33.68
CA PHE A 5 6.02 34.17 34.00
C PHE A 5 5.99 33.27 32.75
N LEU A 6 7.18 32.78 32.43
CA LEU A 6 7.46 31.67 31.52
C LEU A 6 6.84 30.37 32.06
N SER A 7 6.29 29.54 31.16
CA SER A 7 6.53 28.09 31.14
C SER A 7 5.95 27.52 29.84
N LYS A 8 6.73 27.17 28.82
CA LYS A 8 7.56 25.96 28.69
C LYS A 8 6.73 24.66 28.63
N LYS A 9 6.38 24.28 27.39
CA LYS A 9 6.74 22.98 26.79
C LYS A 9 6.29 21.73 27.53
N ILE A 10 5.07 21.27 27.24
CA ILE A 10 4.72 19.85 27.20
C ILE A 10 3.87 19.64 25.94
N GLY A 11 4.49 19.04 24.92
CA GLY A 11 3.75 18.43 23.82
C GLY A 11 3.25 17.08 24.28
N VAL A 12 1.93 16.87 24.24
CA VAL A 12 1.34 15.53 24.28
C VAL A 12 0.41 15.37 23.09
N SER A 13 0.78 14.38 22.30
CA SER A 13 0.08 13.76 21.20
C SER A 13 -1.39 13.45 21.52
N LEU A 14 -2.32 14.23 20.93
CA LEU A 14 -3.73 13.85 20.81
C LEU A 14 -3.94 13.10 19.49
N LYS A 15 -3.45 11.86 19.45
CA LYS A 15 -3.93 10.85 18.50
C LYS A 15 -5.06 10.08 19.16
N SER A 16 -6.11 9.86 18.36
CA SER A 16 -7.14 8.83 18.59
C SER A 16 -8.08 9.10 19.75
N ASN A 17 -9.30 9.59 19.46
CA ASN A 17 -10.54 9.35 20.23
C ASN A 17 -11.81 9.99 19.61
N TYR A 18 -11.72 10.63 18.43
CA TYR A 18 -12.89 11.25 17.78
C TYR A 18 -13.75 10.30 16.91
N LEU A 19 -13.45 9.00 16.84
CA LEU A 19 -14.17 8.05 15.97
C LEU A 19 -15.04 7.02 16.72
N VAL A 20 -15.10 7.07 18.06
CA VAL A 20 -15.88 6.08 18.85
C VAL A 20 -17.19 6.67 19.43
N ILE A 21 -17.39 7.99 19.33
CA ILE A 21 -18.55 8.66 19.95
C ILE A 21 -19.73 8.81 18.97
N SER A 22 -19.52 8.67 17.65
CA SER A 22 -20.61 8.82 16.66
C SER A 22 -21.47 7.57 16.47
N LEU A 23 -20.99 6.36 16.80
CA LEU A 23 -21.77 5.13 16.59
C LEU A 23 -22.75 4.81 17.73
N SER A 24 -22.51 5.29 18.95
CA SER A 24 -23.38 4.98 20.11
C SER A 24 -24.67 5.81 20.12
N ILE A 25 -24.63 7.04 19.58
CA ILE A 25 -25.78 7.97 19.61
C ILE A 25 -26.84 7.58 18.55
N VAL A 26 -26.43 7.04 17.40
CA VAL A 26 -27.36 6.64 16.32
C VAL A 26 -28.19 5.41 16.71
N SER A 27 -27.69 4.53 17.58
CA SER A 27 -28.42 3.33 18.02
C SER A 27 -29.46 3.63 19.12
N ALA A 28 -29.24 4.68 19.93
CA ALA A 28 -30.14 5.05 21.02
C ALA A 28 -31.35 5.88 20.55
N LEU A 29 -31.22 6.66 19.47
CA LEU A 29 -32.30 7.53 18.96
C LEU A 29 -33.34 6.85 18.06
N PHE A 30 -33.19 5.56 17.76
CA PHE A 30 -34.17 4.81 16.95
C PHE A 30 -35.15 3.97 17.81
N LYS A 31 -35.09 4.06 19.14
CA LYS A 31 -35.81 3.14 20.04
C LYS A 31 -36.79 3.83 21.00
N GLU A 32 -37.41 4.93 20.58
CA GLU A 32 -38.45 5.62 21.37
C GLU A 32 -39.71 6.07 20.59
N HIS A 33 -39.97 5.53 19.39
CA HIS A 33 -41.27 5.74 18.75
C HIS A 33 -41.97 4.44 18.35
N CYS A 34 -43.19 4.33 18.89
CA CYS A 34 -44.30 3.45 18.50
C CYS A 34 -44.29 2.03 19.08
N GLY A 35 -44.85 1.92 20.28
CA GLY A 35 -45.58 0.72 20.69
C GLY A 35 -46.94 0.62 19.99
N GLY A 36 -47.32 -0.61 19.65
CA GLY A 36 -48.70 -1.08 19.52
C GLY A 36 -49.45 -0.75 18.22
N SER A 37 -49.64 -1.75 17.36
CA SER A 37 -50.95 -2.38 17.06
C SER A 37 -50.87 -3.22 15.77
N HIS A 38 -51.39 -4.44 15.86
CA HIS A 38 -51.57 -5.35 14.74
C HIS A 38 -52.64 -4.80 13.80
N HIS A 39 -52.26 -4.41 12.59
CA HIS A 39 -53.09 -4.58 11.39
C HIS A 39 -52.20 -4.50 10.14
N GLU A 40 -52.48 -5.40 9.20
CA GLU A 40 -51.90 -5.55 7.86
C GLU A 40 -50.93 -4.46 7.38
N MET A 41 -49.66 -4.83 7.25
CA MET A 41 -48.72 -4.11 6.39
C MET A 41 -48.21 -5.05 5.31
N SER A 42 -48.51 -4.64 4.09
CA SER A 42 -48.34 -5.35 2.84
C SER A 42 -46.90 -5.77 2.56
N SER A 43 -46.81 -6.91 1.87
CA SER A 43 -45.66 -7.73 1.54
C SER A 43 -44.54 -7.09 0.69
N THR A 44 -44.51 -5.77 0.50
CA THR A 44 -43.54 -5.10 -0.40
C THR A 44 -42.47 -4.29 0.34
N ALA A 45 -42.76 -3.79 1.55
CA ALA A 45 -41.81 -2.92 2.28
C ALA A 45 -40.76 -3.70 3.10
N CYS A 46 -41.08 -4.91 3.59
CA CYS A 46 -40.12 -5.74 4.34
C CYS A 46 -39.02 -6.38 3.47
N ARG A 47 -39.24 -6.52 2.16
CA ARG A 47 -38.21 -7.03 1.24
C ARG A 47 -37.11 -6.00 0.93
N HIS A 48 -37.39 -4.71 1.16
CA HIS A 48 -36.45 -3.64 0.87
C HIS A 48 -35.52 -3.32 2.05
N TYR A 49 -35.94 -3.62 3.29
CA TYR A 49 -35.17 -3.29 4.50
C TYR A 49 -34.17 -4.37 4.95
N LEU A 50 -34.28 -5.60 4.42
CA LEU A 50 -33.25 -6.64 4.55
C LEU A 50 -32.22 -6.62 3.41
N HIS A 51 -32.34 -5.67 2.47
CA HIS A 51 -31.40 -5.52 1.34
C HIS A 51 -30.38 -4.38 1.55
N LEU A 52 -30.27 -3.83 2.76
CA LEU A 52 -29.31 -2.76 3.11
C LEU A 52 -28.46 -3.05 4.37
N ARG A 53 -28.18 -4.32 4.63
CA ARG A 53 -27.04 -4.75 5.45
C ARG A 53 -26.39 -5.95 4.78
N HIS A 54 -25.53 -5.70 3.79
CA HIS A 54 -24.35 -6.50 3.45
C HIS A 54 -23.55 -5.95 2.24
N HIS A 55 -23.61 -4.64 1.98
CA HIS A 55 -22.46 -3.98 1.35
C HIS A 55 -21.56 -3.38 2.44
N LEU A 56 -21.01 -4.29 3.25
CA LEU A 56 -19.62 -4.09 3.65
C LEU A 56 -18.85 -3.95 2.32
N PRO A 57 -17.99 -2.93 2.12
CA PRO A 57 -17.12 -2.93 0.95
C PRO A 57 -16.43 -4.29 0.92
N PRO A 58 -16.30 -4.97 -0.24
CA PRO A 58 -15.61 -6.25 -0.28
C PRO A 58 -14.26 -6.08 0.40
N THR A 59 -14.12 -6.62 1.61
CA THR A 59 -12.85 -6.84 2.28
C THR A 59 -12.20 -8.04 1.59
N THR A 60 -12.03 -7.96 0.27
CA THR A 60 -11.20 -8.89 -0.48
C THR A 60 -9.76 -8.44 -0.25
N VAL A 61 -9.24 -8.76 0.93
CA VAL A 61 -7.82 -8.61 1.28
C VAL A 61 -6.96 -9.76 0.71
N GLU A 62 -7.55 -10.69 -0.05
CA GLU A 62 -6.84 -11.93 -0.39
C GLU A 62 -6.26 -12.02 -1.81
N ASP A 63 -6.52 -11.06 -2.71
CA ASP A 63 -5.91 -11.06 -4.06
C ASP A 63 -4.92 -9.90 -4.28
N MET A 64 -4.09 -9.61 -3.28
CA MET A 64 -2.97 -8.67 -3.45
C MET A 64 -1.77 -9.37 -4.10
N ASN A 65 -1.66 -9.24 -5.42
CA ASN A 65 -0.40 -9.55 -6.13
C ASN A 65 0.77 -8.86 -5.40
N ALA A 66 1.90 -9.56 -5.25
CA ALA A 66 3.15 -9.07 -4.64
C ALA A 66 3.52 -7.63 -5.05
N PHE A 67 3.23 -7.22 -6.29
CA PHE A 67 3.41 -5.85 -6.76
C PHE A 67 2.51 -4.82 -6.07
N LYS A 68 1.22 -5.12 -5.90
CA LYS A 68 0.27 -4.24 -5.20
C LYS A 68 0.61 -4.14 -3.71
N ALA A 69 1.01 -5.26 -3.10
CA ALA A 69 1.50 -5.28 -1.72
C ALA A 69 2.70 -4.37 -1.52
N TYR A 70 3.70 -4.47 -2.41
CA TYR A 70 4.87 -3.60 -2.36
C TYR A 70 4.52 -2.11 -2.55
N LYS A 71 3.61 -1.76 -3.47
CA LYS A 71 3.17 -0.36 -3.65
C LYS A 71 2.40 0.18 -2.45
N ALA A 72 1.70 -0.66 -1.69
CA ALA A 72 0.97 -0.25 -0.50
C ALA A 72 1.90 0.06 0.69
N CYS A 73 3.10 -0.53 0.75
CA CYS A 73 4.06 -0.31 1.83
C CYS A 73 4.85 1.01 1.74
N VAL A 74 4.76 1.74 0.62
CA VAL A 74 5.54 2.97 0.38
C VAL A 74 4.59 4.15 0.27
N PRO A 75 4.85 5.30 0.94
CA PRO A 75 4.00 6.47 0.80
C PRO A 75 3.95 6.95 -0.66
N ILE A 76 2.75 7.18 -1.17
CA ILE A 76 2.54 7.79 -2.49
C ILE A 76 2.79 9.29 -2.36
N ALA A 77 4.07 9.67 -2.42
CA ALA A 77 4.51 11.06 -2.39
C ALA A 77 5.00 11.49 -3.77
N TRP A 78 4.88 12.79 -4.07
CA TRP A 78 5.44 13.36 -5.28
C TRP A 78 6.95 13.44 -5.16
N SER A 79 7.69 12.72 -6.01
CA SER A 79 9.15 12.72 -6.01
C SER A 79 9.73 13.61 -7.12
N PRO A 80 10.82 14.36 -6.85
CA PRO A 80 11.51 15.15 -7.86
C PRO A 80 12.26 14.28 -8.86
N ASN A 81 12.64 13.07 -8.45
CA ASN A 81 13.39 12.11 -9.26
C ASN A 81 12.53 10.90 -9.63
N LEU A 82 12.74 10.39 -10.84
CA LEU A 82 12.15 9.16 -11.37
C LEU A 82 13.26 8.18 -11.71
N TYR A 83 13.08 6.94 -11.27
CA TYR A 83 13.95 5.82 -11.62
C TYR A 83 13.27 4.99 -12.70
N ILE A 84 13.94 4.89 -13.84
CA ILE A 84 13.37 4.34 -15.06
C ILE A 84 14.15 3.09 -15.43
N THR A 85 13.46 1.96 -15.56
CA THR A 85 14.08 0.66 -15.89
C THR A 85 13.50 0.12 -17.20
N LEU A 86 14.38 -0.20 -18.15
CA LEU A 86 13.96 -0.92 -19.35
C LEU A 86 13.79 -2.41 -19.03
N VAL A 87 12.56 -2.91 -18.99
CA VAL A 87 12.27 -4.30 -18.61
C VAL A 87 12.12 -5.21 -19.83
N ARG A 88 11.58 -4.67 -20.93
CA ARG A 88 11.40 -5.43 -22.17
C ARG A 88 12.47 -5.10 -23.20
N GLY A 89 12.78 -6.07 -24.07
CA GLY A 89 13.75 -5.91 -25.16
C GLY A 89 13.36 -4.83 -26.19
N ILE A 90 14.39 -4.27 -26.83
CA ILE A 90 14.26 -3.28 -27.91
C ILE A 90 13.96 -3.89 -29.31
N PRO A 91 14.40 -5.11 -29.69
CA PRO A 91 14.21 -5.58 -31.07
C PRO A 91 12.71 -5.70 -31.40
N GLY A 92 12.35 -5.43 -32.66
CA GLY A 92 10.95 -5.44 -33.11
C GLY A 92 10.11 -4.23 -32.66
N THR A 93 10.68 -3.26 -31.95
CA THR A 93 9.96 -2.02 -31.57
C THR A 93 10.00 -0.96 -32.68
N ARG A 94 8.98 -0.09 -32.69
CA ARG A 94 8.87 1.03 -33.65
C ARG A 94 10.09 1.94 -33.60
N ARG A 95 10.50 2.49 -34.75
CA ARG A 95 11.68 3.40 -34.86
C ARG A 95 11.64 4.55 -33.86
N LEU A 96 10.46 5.14 -33.66
CA LEU A 96 10.25 6.23 -32.71
C LEU A 96 10.58 5.83 -31.27
N HIS A 97 10.17 4.65 -30.82
CA HIS A 97 10.44 4.18 -29.45
C HIS A 97 11.94 3.97 -29.23
N ARG A 98 12.66 3.47 -30.24
CA ARG A 98 14.10 3.29 -30.17
C ARG A 98 14.83 4.61 -29.98
N ARG A 99 14.47 5.64 -30.76
CA ARG A 99 15.01 7.01 -30.61
C ARG A 99 14.74 7.59 -29.23
N THR A 100 13.53 7.39 -28.70
CA THR A 100 13.17 7.85 -27.34
C THR A 100 13.98 7.14 -26.27
N LEU A 101 14.17 5.82 -26.38
CA LEU A 101 14.99 5.05 -25.44
C LEU A 101 16.48 5.41 -25.53
N GLU A 102 16.99 5.68 -26.73
CA GLU A 102 18.35 6.19 -26.96
C GLU A 102 18.56 7.53 -26.27
N ALA A 103 17.62 8.47 -26.42
CA ALA A 103 17.64 9.77 -25.73
C ALA A 103 17.59 9.63 -24.19
N LEU A 104 16.83 8.66 -23.68
CA LEU A 104 16.81 8.32 -22.25
C LEU A 104 18.07 7.59 -21.78
N ARG A 105 18.97 7.17 -22.69
CA ARG A 105 20.18 6.36 -22.44
C ARG A 105 19.89 4.92 -21.97
N LEU A 106 18.75 4.36 -22.39
CA LEU A 106 18.32 2.99 -22.12
C LEU A 106 18.62 2.07 -23.31
N ARG A 107 19.90 1.76 -23.54
CA ARG A 107 20.37 0.94 -24.67
C ARG A 107 20.32 -0.58 -24.41
N LYS A 108 20.46 -0.99 -23.15
CA LYS A 108 20.47 -2.40 -22.73
C LYS A 108 19.31 -2.68 -21.77
N CYS A 109 18.76 -3.89 -21.84
CA CYS A 109 17.71 -4.36 -20.94
C CYS A 109 18.19 -4.36 -19.48
N ASN A 110 17.26 -4.23 -18.54
CA ASN A 110 17.46 -4.17 -17.09
C ASN A 110 18.40 -3.06 -16.61
N ARG A 111 18.70 -2.07 -17.47
CA ARG A 111 19.41 -0.87 -17.07
C ARG A 111 18.44 0.12 -16.43
N THR A 112 18.83 0.62 -15.26
CA THR A 112 18.11 1.67 -14.53
C THR A 112 18.81 3.01 -14.73
N VAL A 113 18.07 4.06 -15.08
CA VAL A 113 18.58 5.43 -15.22
C VAL A 113 17.71 6.38 -14.40
N MET A 114 18.35 7.25 -13.63
CA MET A 114 17.69 8.34 -12.90
C MET A 114 17.46 9.53 -13.84
N ARG A 115 16.27 10.12 -13.79
CA ARG A 115 15.92 11.37 -14.46
C ARG A 115 15.06 12.25 -13.56
N TRP A 116 15.19 13.56 -13.71
CA TRP A 116 14.28 14.52 -13.09
C TRP A 116 12.86 14.38 -13.63
N ASN A 117 11.89 14.61 -12.74
CA ASN A 117 10.46 14.58 -13.01
C ASN A 117 10.00 15.86 -13.75
N THR A 118 10.41 16.00 -15.01
CA THR A 118 9.98 17.09 -15.89
C THR A 118 8.83 16.64 -16.80
N PRO A 119 7.95 17.56 -17.24
CA PRO A 119 6.86 17.22 -18.18
C PRO A 119 7.39 16.60 -19.48
N THR A 120 8.56 17.03 -19.95
CA THR A 120 9.23 16.46 -21.12
C THR A 120 9.57 14.98 -20.94
N VAL A 121 10.20 14.62 -19.81
CA VAL A 121 10.53 13.22 -19.51
C VAL A 121 9.25 12.39 -19.35
N ARG A 122 8.21 12.95 -18.72
CA ARG A 122 6.91 12.29 -18.61
C ARG A 122 6.27 12.00 -19.97
N GLY A 123 6.35 12.94 -20.91
CA GLY A 123 5.88 12.74 -22.29
C GLY A 123 6.64 11.62 -23.00
N MET A 124 7.97 11.59 -22.88
CA MET A 124 8.80 10.50 -23.42
C MET A 124 8.41 9.14 -22.81
N LEU A 125 8.22 9.08 -21.48
CA LEU A 125 7.83 7.87 -20.77
C LEU A 125 6.46 7.35 -21.20
N GLN A 126 5.49 8.24 -21.41
CA GLN A 126 4.17 7.85 -21.88
C GLN A 126 4.22 7.14 -23.23
N GLN A 127 5.12 7.58 -24.11
CA GLN A 127 5.32 6.97 -25.42
C GLN A 127 5.90 5.55 -25.32
N VAL A 128 6.78 5.28 -24.34
CA VAL A 128 7.46 3.99 -24.16
C VAL A 128 6.91 3.16 -22.97
N LYS A 129 5.73 3.51 -22.44
CA LYS A 129 5.15 2.94 -21.21
C LYS A 129 5.08 1.42 -21.13
N ARG A 130 5.01 0.73 -22.28
CA ARG A 130 4.91 -0.74 -22.34
C ARG A 130 6.26 -1.46 -22.17
N LEU A 131 7.37 -0.76 -22.41
CA LEU A 131 8.72 -1.33 -22.38
C LEU A 131 9.40 -1.10 -21.04
N VAL A 132 8.95 -0.08 -20.32
CA VAL A 132 9.65 0.53 -19.20
C VAL A 132 8.79 0.44 -17.95
N VAL A 133 9.44 0.19 -16.82
CA VAL A 133 8.85 0.34 -15.50
C VAL A 133 9.43 1.59 -14.86
N VAL A 134 8.55 2.41 -14.28
CA VAL A 134 8.91 3.66 -13.61
C VAL A 134 8.65 3.50 -12.13
N GLU A 135 9.65 3.86 -11.33
CA GLU A 135 9.58 3.88 -9.87
C GLU A 135 9.82 5.31 -9.38
N THR A 136 9.12 5.70 -8.31
CA THR A 136 9.48 6.90 -7.56
C THR A 136 10.76 6.66 -6.76
N GLU A 137 11.38 7.73 -6.30
CA GLU A 137 12.59 7.65 -5.50
C GLU A 137 12.42 6.80 -4.23
N GLU A 138 11.32 7.00 -3.50
CA GLU A 138 11.03 6.26 -2.27
C GLU A 138 10.77 4.78 -2.53
N MET A 139 10.09 4.45 -3.63
CA MET A 139 9.92 3.06 -4.05
C MET A 139 11.28 2.43 -4.35
N TYR A 140 12.11 3.07 -5.17
CA TYR A 140 13.44 2.55 -5.53
C TYR A 140 14.29 2.25 -4.28
N LYS A 141 14.31 3.17 -3.30
CA LYS A 141 15.00 2.98 -2.00
C LYS A 141 14.42 1.79 -1.22
N ALA A 142 13.10 1.70 -1.07
CA ALA A 142 12.46 0.60 -0.36
C ALA A 142 12.75 -0.76 -0.99
N ARG A 143 12.78 -0.84 -2.34
CA ARG A 143 13.17 -2.08 -3.04
C ARG A 143 14.62 -2.43 -2.78
N LYS A 144 15.52 -1.46 -2.80
CA LYS A 144 16.96 -1.67 -2.52
C LYS A 144 17.20 -2.12 -1.09
N GLN A 145 16.55 -1.50 -0.11
CA GLN A 145 16.59 -1.90 1.29
C GLN A 145 16.06 -3.32 1.51
N LYS A 146 14.96 -3.69 0.85
CA LYS A 146 14.43 -5.06 0.92
C LYS A 146 15.40 -6.07 0.30
N GLU A 147 16.05 -5.70 -0.81
CA GLU A 147 17.07 -6.53 -1.45
C GLU A 147 18.31 -6.70 -0.55
N GLU A 148 18.75 -5.63 0.12
CA GLU A 148 19.83 -5.68 1.12
C GLU A 148 19.45 -6.54 2.32
N ALA A 149 18.25 -6.37 2.89
CA ALA A 149 17.76 -7.19 4.01
C ALA A 149 17.62 -8.67 3.63
N HIS A 150 17.20 -8.97 2.39
CA HIS A 150 17.13 -10.33 1.89
C HIS A 150 18.53 -10.95 1.69
N ARG A 151 19.49 -10.15 1.25
CA ARG A 151 20.89 -10.57 1.03
C ARG A 151 21.72 -10.56 2.32
N ALA A 152 21.25 -9.91 3.38
CA ALA A 152 21.93 -9.88 4.66
C ALA A 152 22.13 -11.29 5.20
N LEU A 153 23.25 -11.50 5.89
CA LEU A 153 23.58 -12.79 6.48
C LEU A 153 22.50 -13.21 7.47
N ARG A 154 21.90 -14.38 7.23
CA ARG A 154 20.99 -14.99 8.19
C ARG A 154 21.82 -15.58 9.33
N PRO A 155 21.33 -15.52 10.58
CA PRO A 155 22.03 -16.18 11.68
C PRO A 155 22.18 -17.68 11.37
N PRO A 156 23.29 -18.31 11.82
CA PRO A 156 23.50 -19.73 11.59
C PRO A 156 22.37 -20.53 12.24
N LEU A 157 21.93 -21.58 11.55
CA LEU A 157 21.00 -22.54 12.12
C LEU A 157 21.79 -23.51 13.01
N ILE A 158 21.61 -23.40 14.32
CA ILE A 158 22.21 -24.33 15.29
C ILE A 158 21.24 -25.51 15.45
N ILE A 159 21.63 -26.68 14.92
CA ILE A 159 20.85 -27.93 15.05
C ILE A 159 21.49 -28.77 16.15
N ASN A 160 20.77 -28.94 17.26
CA ASN A 160 21.20 -29.82 18.35
C ASN A 160 20.50 -31.18 18.19
N HIS A 161 21.23 -32.20 17.76
CA HIS A 161 20.72 -33.57 17.73
C HIS A 161 20.79 -34.16 19.15
N GLN A 162 19.64 -34.52 19.71
CA GLN A 162 19.63 -35.34 20.93
C GLN A 162 20.08 -36.76 20.57
N PRO A 163 20.97 -37.38 21.34
CA PRO A 163 21.30 -38.78 21.14
C PRO A 163 20.02 -39.60 21.29
N ALA A 164 19.84 -40.59 20.41
CA ALA A 164 18.73 -41.52 20.53
C ALA A 164 18.75 -42.14 21.93
N SER A 165 17.64 -42.01 22.67
CA SER A 165 17.49 -42.66 23.97
C SER A 165 17.75 -44.16 23.77
N ALA A 166 18.76 -44.69 24.46
CA ALA A 166 19.07 -46.11 24.48
C ALA A 166 17.84 -46.86 25.03
N THR A 167 16.95 -47.27 24.13
CA THR A 167 15.73 -47.98 24.47
C THR A 167 16.02 -49.44 24.20
N GLY A 168 16.33 -50.18 25.28
CA GLY A 168 16.29 -51.64 25.32
C GLY A 168 17.54 -52.37 24.79
N SER A 169 18.57 -52.50 25.62
CA SER A 169 19.39 -53.71 25.62
C SER A 169 18.74 -54.71 26.60
N VAL A 170 18.11 -55.73 26.02
CA VAL A 170 17.54 -56.93 26.64
C VAL A 170 18.64 -57.72 27.36
#